data_AF-A0A2U3LTB0-F1
#
_entry.id   AF-A0A2U3LTB0-F1
#
_cell.length_a   1.000
_cell.length_b   1.000
_cell.length_c   1.000
_cell.angle_alpha   90.00
_cell.angle_beta   90.00
_cell.angle_gamma   90.00
#
_symmetry.space_group_name_H-M   'P 1'
#
loop_
_entity.id
_entity.type
_entity.pdbx_description
1 polymer ?
#
loop_
_entity_poly.entity_id
_entity_poly.type
_entity_poly.pdbx_seq_one_letter_code
_entity_poly.pdbx_strand_id
1 'polypeptide(L)'
;MSEHIDSIKTYTVVWLVLLALTAATTAVAYVDLGPFSVVVALVIAFCKMLLVALFFMHVRHSTKLTRLVTVGGLLWLAILLALTMADIVSRSW
;
A
#
# COMPACT_ATOMS: atom_id res chain seq x y z
N MET A 1 -14.66 -19.52 21.44
CA MET A 1 -14.52 -18.53 20.35
C MET A 1 -13.82 -19.23 19.21
N SER A 2 -14.54 -19.61 18.16
CA SER A 2 -13.95 -20.29 17.01
C SER A 2 -13.17 -19.26 16.20
N GLU A 3 -11.85 -19.28 16.36
CA GLU A 3 -10.93 -18.43 15.59
C GLU A 3 -11.05 -18.83 14.12
N HIS A 4 -11.64 -17.96 13.30
CA HIS A 4 -11.75 -18.17 11.86
C HIS A 4 -10.39 -17.87 11.23
N ILE A 5 -9.50 -18.88 11.23
CA ILE A 5 -8.20 -18.80 10.58
C ILE A 5 -8.47 -18.85 9.08
N ASP A 6 -8.17 -17.75 8.39
CA ASP A 6 -8.30 -17.66 6.94
C ASP A 6 -7.49 -18.78 6.28
N SER A 7 -8.08 -19.41 5.26
CA SER A 7 -7.48 -20.58 4.60
C SER A 7 -6.09 -20.26 4.06
N ILE A 8 -5.13 -21.15 4.33
CA ILE A 8 -3.74 -21.10 3.82
C ILE A 8 -3.70 -20.81 2.32
N LYS A 9 -4.68 -21.35 1.57
CA LYS A 9 -4.81 -21.14 0.13
C LYS A 9 -4.92 -19.66 -0.25
N THR A 10 -5.66 -18.86 0.53
CA THR A 10 -5.81 -17.42 0.29
C THR A 10 -4.47 -16.70 0.47
N TYR A 11 -3.73 -17.01 1.54
CA TYR A 11 -2.42 -16.43 1.80
C TYR A 11 -1.40 -16.78 0.71
N THR A 12 -1.38 -18.03 0.25
CA THR A 12 -0.47 -18.45 -0.83
C THR A 12 -0.80 -17.74 -2.14
N VAL A 13 -2.07 -17.57 -2.49
CA VAL A 13 -2.48 -16.84 -3.70
C VAL A 13 -2.06 -15.36 -3.60
N VAL A 14 -2.33 -14.70 -2.48
CA VAL A 14 -1.95 -13.29 -2.28
C VAL A 14 -0.43 -13.13 -2.33
N TRP A 15 0.32 -14.07 -1.76
CA TRP A 15 1.79 -14.08 -1.83
C TRP A 15 2.29 -14.16 -3.27
N LEU A 16 1.73 -15.04 -4.10
CA LEU A 16 2.09 -15.13 -5.52
C LEU A 16 1.75 -13.84 -6.28
N VAL A 17 0.61 -13.22 -5.99
CA VAL A 17 0.22 -11.94 -6.58
C VAL A 17 1.22 -10.84 -6.19
N LEU A 18 1.66 -10.80 -4.93
CA LEU A 18 2.68 -9.83 -4.48
C LEU A 18 4.04 -10.05 -5.17
N LEU A 19 4.45 -11.30 -5.39
CA LEU A 19 5.65 -11.60 -6.17
C LEU A 19 5.53 -11.13 -7.61
N ALA A 20 4.39 -11.36 -8.25
CA ALA A 20 4.12 -10.88 -9.61
C ALA A 20 4.16 -9.35 -9.68
N LEU A 21 3.53 -8.65 -8.74
CA LEU A 21 3.60 -7.19 -8.66
C LEU A 21 5.03 -6.70 -8.39
N THR A 22 5.84 -7.45 -7.65
CA THR A 22 7.26 -7.11 -7.43
C THR A 22 8.06 -7.22 -8.71
N ALA A 23 7.93 -8.33 -9.43
CA ALA A 23 8.56 -8.50 -10.73
C ALA A 23 8.11 -7.42 -11.72
N ALA A 24 6.81 -7.05 -11.71
CA ALA A 24 6.29 -5.96 -12.52
C ALA A 24 6.91 -4.60 -12.17
N THR A 25 7.07 -4.26 -10.89
CA THR A 25 7.76 -3.01 -10.49
C THR A 25 9.20 -3.00 -10.99
N THR A 26 9.92 -4.12 -10.88
CA THR A 26 11.30 -4.23 -11.37
C THR A 26 11.35 -4.12 -12.89
N ALA A 27 10.45 -4.77 -13.61
CA ALA A 27 10.37 -4.68 -15.07
C ALA A 27 10.09 -3.25 -15.55
N VAL A 28 9.15 -2.56 -14.89
CA VAL A 28 8.85 -1.14 -15.15
C VAL A 28 10.08 -0.26 -14.92
N ALA A 29 10.95 -0.58 -13.96
CA ALA A 29 12.19 0.17 -13.73
C ALA A 29 13.22 0.04 -14.87
N TYR A 30 13.14 -1.02 -15.68
CA TYR A 30 14.00 -1.22 -16.86
C TYR A 30 13.41 -0.65 -18.15
N VAL A 31 12.14 -0.23 -18.14
CA VAL A 31 11.48 0.38 -19.29
C VAL A 31 11.42 1.88 -19.07
N ASP A 32 11.97 2.66 -20.00
CA ASP A 32 11.95 4.12 -19.89
C ASP A 32 10.57 4.66 -20.31
N LEU A 33 9.68 4.85 -19.32
CA LEU A 33 8.36 5.46 -19.50
C LEU A 33 8.41 6.99 -19.30
N GLY A 34 9.60 7.57 -19.15
CA GLY A 34 9.79 9.00 -18.92
C GLY A 34 9.05 9.50 -17.67
N PRO A 35 8.28 10.60 -17.75
CA PRO A 35 7.57 11.17 -16.60
C PRO A 35 6.54 10.22 -15.96
N PHE A 36 6.01 9.26 -16.73
CA PHE A 36 4.99 8.33 -16.24
C PHE A 36 5.57 7.19 -15.39
N SER A 37 6.88 6.98 -15.40
CA SER A 37 7.55 5.94 -14.60
C SER A 37 7.19 6.04 -13.12
N VAL A 38 7.19 7.26 -12.56
CA VAL A 38 6.87 7.51 -11.16
C VAL A 38 5.40 7.21 -10.87
N VAL A 39 4.49 7.63 -11.75
CA VAL A 39 3.05 7.40 -11.58
C VAL A 39 2.75 5.90 -11.59
N VAL A 40 3.31 5.16 -12.54
CA VAL A 40 3.13 3.70 -12.64
C VAL A 40 3.72 3.00 -11.41
N ALA A 41 4.92 3.38 -10.98
CA ALA A 41 5.56 2.81 -9.79
C ALA A 41 4.71 3.03 -8.52
N LEU A 42 4.15 4.23 -8.35
CA LEU A 42 3.27 4.56 -7.21
C LEU A 42 1.95 3.77 -7.24
N VAL A 43 1.34 3.60 -8.42
CA VAL A 43 0.13 2.79 -8.57
C VAL A 43 0.40 1.34 -8.17
N ILE A 44 1.50 0.75 -8.65
CA ILE A 44 1.87 -0.63 -8.28
C ILE A 44 2.15 -0.72 -6.77
N ALA A 45 2.86 0.24 -6.20
CA ALA A 45 3.13 0.30 -4.77
C ALA A 45 1.84 0.37 -3.94
N PHE A 46 0.87 1.20 -4.36
CA PHE A 46 -0.43 1.32 -3.69
C PHE A 46 -1.22 0.01 -3.73
N CYS A 47 -1.26 -0.67 -4.88
CA CYS A 47 -1.89 -1.98 -5.02
C CYS A 47 -1.25 -3.02 -4.08
N LYS A 48 0.10 -3.09 -4.01
CA LYS A 48 0.81 -4.00 -3.09
C LYS A 48 0.46 -3.71 -1.64
N MET A 49 0.47 -2.45 -1.25
CA MET A 49 0.15 -2.02 0.11
C MET A 49 -1.29 -2.39 0.50
N LEU A 50 -2.27 -2.22 -0.39
CA LEU A 50 -3.66 -2.64 -0.17
C LEU A 50 -3.78 -4.17 0.02
N LEU A 51 -3.13 -4.96 -0.82
CA LEU A 51 -3.11 -6.43 -0.71
C LEU A 51 -2.55 -6.86 0.66
N VAL A 52 -1.44 -6.27 1.09
CA VAL A 52 -0.83 -6.57 2.39
C VAL A 52 -1.73 -6.16 3.55
N ALA A 53 -2.28 -4.94 3.51
CA ALA A 53 -3.15 -4.43 4.57
C ALA A 53 -4.43 -5.26 4.73
N LEU A 54 -5.07 -5.64 3.62
CA LEU A 54 -6.34 -6.36 3.67
C LEU A 54 -6.19 -7.82 4.11
N PHE A 55 -5.17 -8.52 3.62
CA PHE A 55 -4.99 -9.95 3.86
C PHE A 55 -3.99 -10.24 4.99
N PHE A 56 -2.74 -9.80 4.88
CA PHE A 56 -1.72 -10.14 5.89
C PHE A 56 -1.91 -9.42 7.22
N MET A 57 -2.33 -8.16 7.21
CA MET A 57 -2.68 -7.43 8.44
C MET A 57 -4.10 -7.74 8.94
N HIS A 58 -4.84 -8.64 8.29
CA HIS A 58 -6.20 -9.04 8.66
C HIS A 58 -7.18 -7.86 8.86
N VAL A 59 -6.95 -6.71 8.22
CA VAL A 59 -7.81 -5.51 8.39
C VAL A 59 -9.22 -5.76 7.87
N ARG A 60 -9.38 -6.69 6.91
CA ARG A 60 -10.69 -7.10 6.39
C ARG A 60 -11.57 -7.78 7.45
N HIS A 61 -10.97 -8.61 8.31
CA HIS A 61 -11.66 -9.43 9.31
C HIS A 61 -11.58 -8.83 10.73
N SER A 62 -10.83 -7.74 10.88
CA SER A 62 -10.67 -7.03 12.15
C SER A 62 -11.92 -6.27 12.58
N THR A 63 -11.95 -5.88 13.85
CA THR A 63 -13.02 -5.06 14.43
C THR A 63 -13.14 -3.70 13.73
N LYS A 64 -14.34 -3.09 13.81
CA LYS A 64 -14.60 -1.74 13.27
C LYS A 64 -13.62 -0.69 13.84
N LEU A 65 -13.18 -0.86 15.09
CA LEU A 65 -12.22 0.03 15.75
C LEU A 65 -10.85 -0.06 15.09
N THR A 66 -10.33 -1.27 14.84
CA THR A 66 -9.06 -1.47 14.15
C THR A 66 -9.06 -0.81 12.77
N ARG A 67 -10.13 -1.01 11.99
CA ARG A 67 -10.27 -0.40 10.67
C ARG A 67 -10.28 1.14 10.74
N LEU A 68 -10.96 1.72 11.74
CA LEU A 68 -10.99 3.17 11.94
C LEU A 68 -9.61 3.70 12.29
N VAL A 69 -8.86 3.03 13.17
CA VAL A 69 -7.50 3.42 13.55
C VAL A 69 -6.54 3.32 12.37
N THR A 70 -6.63 2.27 11.55
CA THR A 70 -5.79 2.13 10.34
C THR A 70 -6.03 3.28 9.37
N VAL A 71 -7.29 3.63 9.10
CA VAL A 71 -7.64 4.76 8.22
C VAL A 71 -7.21 6.08 8.86
N GLY A 72 -7.42 6.25 10.17
CA GLY A 72 -6.98 7.42 10.92
C GLY A 72 -5.47 7.62 10.89
N GLY A 73 -4.68 6.55 11.02
CA GLY A 73 -3.22 6.58 10.89
C GLY A 73 -2.75 6.93 9.49
N LEU A 74 -3.39 6.38 8.45
CA LEU A 74 -3.13 6.76 7.04
C LEU A 74 -3.45 8.24 6.78
N LEU A 75 -4.58 8.73 7.30
CA LEU A 75 -4.97 10.13 7.20
C LEU A 75 -3.98 11.03 7.94
N TRP A 76 -3.54 10.63 9.13
CA TRP A 76 -2.52 11.37 9.88
C TRP A 76 -1.19 11.45 9.14
N LEU A 77 -0.72 10.33 8.58
CA LEU A 77 0.47 10.29 7.76
C LEU A 77 0.34 11.18 6.51
N ALA A 78 -0.82 11.16 5.86
CA ALA A 78 -1.09 12.03 4.71
C ALA A 78 -1.02 13.52 5.09
N ILE A 79 -1.56 13.91 6.26
CA ILE A 79 -1.45 15.27 6.78
C ILE A 79 0.03 15.65 6.99
N LEU A 80 0.82 14.79 7.64
CA LEU A 80 2.24 15.06 7.90
C LEU A 80 3.04 15.23 6.59
N LEU A 81 2.80 14.38 5.60
CA LEU A 81 3.43 14.50 4.28
C LEU A 81 3.00 15.76 3.56
N ALA A 82 1.69 16.07 3.54
CA ALA A 82 1.16 17.26 2.88
C ALA A 82 1.72 18.55 3.50
N LEU A 83 1.77 18.64 4.83
CA LEU A 83 2.35 19.79 5.53
C LEU A 83 3.85 19.93 5.26
N THR A 84 4.58 18.81 5.21
CA THR A 84 6.02 18.82 4.92
C THR A 84 6.29 19.28 3.48
N MET A 85 5.48 18.81 2.52
CA MET A 85 5.59 19.25 1.12
C MET A 85 5.20 20.73 0.97
N ALA A 86 4.14 21.17 1.64
CA ALA A 86 3.73 22.57 1.66
C ALA A 86 4.83 23.47 2.25
N ASP A 87 5.48 23.04 3.34
CA ASP A 87 6.61 23.74 3.94
C ASP A 87 7.76 23.91 2.94
N ILE A 88 8.19 22.81 2.31
CA ILE A 88 9.27 22.83 1.30
C ILE A 88 8.94 23.74 0.11
N VAL A 89 7.71 23.69 -0.40
CA VAL A 89 7.28 24.54 -1.53
C VAL A 89 7.17 26.02 -1.13
N SER A 90 6.68 26.30 0.09
CA SER A 90 6.54 27.67 0.61
C SER A 90 7.88 28.31 0.98
N ARG A 91 8.91 27.49 1.24
CA ARG A 91 10.29 27.93 1.38
C ARG A 91 10.85 28.29 -0.01
N SER A 92 10.37 29.42 -0.54
CA SER A 92 10.99 30.09 -1.67
C SER A 92 12.37 30.58 -1.24
N TRP A 93 13.42 29.95 -1.75
CA TRP A 93 14.70 30.61 -1.89
C TRP A 93 14.65 31.56 -3.10
#